data_AF-A0A7J4PHM9-F1
#
_entry.id   AF-A0A7J4PHM9-F1
#
_cell.length_a   1.000
_cell.length_b   1.000
_cell.length_c   1.000
_cell.angle_alpha   90.00
_cell.angle_beta   90.00
_cell.angle_gamma   90.00
#
_symmetry.space_group_name_H-M   'P 1'
#
loop_
_entity.id
_entity.type
_entity.pdbx_description
1 polymer ?
#
loop_
_entity_poly.entity_id
_entity_poly.type
_entity_poly.pdbx_seq_one_letter_code
_entity_poly.pdbx_strand_id
1 'polypeptide(L)'
;MAKADKKNKKIVQSEKCIGCGICYSVCPVNAKLIKNDDFDPDTADLALRVIDGKAVIDDEFCVRCGACSKICPVESLTVVEVESASA
;
A
#
# COMPACT_ATOMS: atom_id res chain seq x y z
N MET A 1 -20.75 14.10 19.27
CA MET A 1 -19.95 12.85 19.30
C MET A 1 -18.74 13.07 18.42
N ALA A 2 -17.58 13.37 19.02
CA ALA A 2 -16.35 13.67 18.30
C ALA A 2 -15.82 12.38 17.65
N LYS A 3 -15.86 12.30 16.31
CA LYS A 3 -15.12 11.29 15.55
C LYS A 3 -13.93 12.03 14.93
N ALA A 4 -12.82 11.91 15.63
CA ALA A 4 -11.52 12.49 15.36
C ALA A 4 -11.11 12.47 13.88
N ASP A 5 -10.64 13.61 13.44
CA ASP A 5 -9.90 13.88 12.22
C ASP A 5 -8.73 12.89 12.09
N LYS A 6 -8.86 11.88 11.22
CA LYS A 6 -7.81 10.87 11.00
C LYS A 6 -7.67 10.51 9.53
N LYS A 7 -7.61 11.50 8.63
CA LYS A 7 -7.62 11.27 7.18
C LYS A 7 -6.34 11.62 6.41
N ASN A 8 -5.29 12.08 7.08
CA ASN A 8 -4.09 12.60 6.40
C ASN A 8 -2.86 11.68 6.47
N LYS A 9 -2.99 10.35 6.37
CA LYS A 9 -1.81 9.45 6.27
C LYS A 9 -1.75 8.83 4.89
N LYS A 10 -0.58 8.77 4.25
CA LYS A 10 -0.38 8.01 3.01
C LYS A 10 0.88 7.16 3.11
N ILE A 11 1.01 6.17 2.23
CA ILE A 11 2.25 5.42 2.07
C ILE A 11 2.95 5.94 0.82
N VAL A 12 4.20 6.36 0.97
CA VAL A 12 5.04 6.83 -0.13
C VAL A 12 6.09 5.80 -0.46
N GLN A 13 6.31 5.59 -1.75
CA GLN A 13 7.39 4.76 -2.24
C GLN A 13 8.58 5.62 -2.66
N SER A 14 9.76 5.23 -2.19
CA SER A 14 11.05 5.77 -2.58
C SER A 14 11.64 5.01 -3.77
N GLU A 15 12.63 5.62 -4.41
CA GLU A 15 13.33 5.08 -5.58
C GLU A 15 14.11 3.78 -5.30
N LYS A 16 14.35 3.49 -4.02
CA LYS A 16 15.01 2.27 -3.52
C LYS A 16 14.22 0.99 -3.78
N CYS A 17 12.96 1.09 -4.19
CA CYS A 17 12.12 -0.09 -4.40
C CYS A 17 12.68 -0.96 -5.52
N ILE A 18 12.93 -2.23 -5.20
CA ILE A 18 13.45 -3.24 -6.13
C ILE A 18 12.36 -4.20 -6.65
N GLY A 19 11.08 -3.92 -6.36
CA GLY A 19 9.99 -4.75 -6.87
C GLY A 19 9.89 -6.15 -6.28
N CYS A 20 10.48 -6.40 -5.10
CA CYS A 20 10.52 -7.74 -4.48
C CYS A 20 9.14 -8.35 -4.17
N GLY A 21 8.06 -7.56 -4.17
CA GLY A 21 6.69 -8.05 -3.95
C GLY A 21 6.34 -8.47 -2.52
N ILE A 22 7.25 -8.36 -1.55
CA ILE A 22 6.96 -8.74 -0.15
C ILE A 22 5.83 -7.88 0.44
N CYS A 23 5.77 -6.60 0.05
CA CYS A 23 4.71 -5.69 0.45
C CYS A 23 3.31 -6.12 -0.06
N TYR A 24 3.23 -6.78 -1.21
CA TYR A 24 1.99 -7.31 -1.78
C TYR A 24 1.46 -8.45 -0.90
N SER A 25 2.33 -9.40 -0.55
CA SER A 25 1.97 -10.58 0.22
C SER A 25 1.63 -10.27 1.68
N VAL A 26 2.27 -9.27 2.30
CA VAL A 26 1.98 -8.87 3.68
C VAL A 26 0.72 -8.00 3.78
N CYS A 27 0.23 -7.45 2.67
CA CYS A 27 -0.87 -6.50 2.69
C CYS A 27 -2.16 -7.20 3.13
N PRO A 28 -2.79 -6.80 4.25
CA PRO A 28 -3.99 -7.46 4.75
C PRO A 28 -5.20 -7.27 3.82
N VAL A 29 -5.21 -6.19 3.02
CA VAL A 29 -6.27 -5.93 2.02
C VAL A 29 -6.14 -6.93 0.86
N ASN A 30 -4.95 -7.05 0.28
CA ASN A 30 -4.69 -8.00 -0.80
C ASN A 30 -4.89 -9.45 -0.33
N ALA A 31 -4.36 -9.80 0.85
CA ALA A 31 -4.49 -11.15 1.42
C ALA A 31 -5.94 -11.56 1.71
N LYS A 32 -6.85 -10.58 1.86
CA LYS A 32 -8.30 -10.85 2.00
C LYS A 32 -8.95 -11.18 0.65
N LEU A 33 -8.48 -10.54 -0.43
CA LEU A 33 -9.04 -10.71 -1.78
C LEU A 33 -8.56 -11.99 -2.45
N ILE A 34 -7.28 -12.35 -2.29
CA ILE A 34 -6.66 -13.55 -2.88
C ILE A 34 -7.31 -14.85 -2.40
N LYS A 35 -8.04 -14.84 -1.27
CA LYS A 35 -8.70 -16.02 -0.71
C LYS A 35 -10.01 -16.41 -1.39
N ASN A 36 -10.47 -15.66 -2.39
CA ASN A 36 -11.69 -15.98 -3.11
C ASN A 36 -11.34 -16.79 -4.37
N ASP A 37 -12.13 -17.82 -4.67
CA ASP A 37 -11.92 -18.69 -5.84
C ASP A 37 -12.13 -17.98 -7.19
N ASP A 38 -12.81 -16.83 -7.19
CA ASP A 38 -13.07 -15.95 -8.35
C ASP A 38 -12.12 -14.73 -8.34
N PHE A 39 -10.85 -14.95 -8.00
CA PHE A 39 -9.87 -13.86 -7.92
C PHE A 39 -9.18 -13.64 -9.26
N ASP A 40 -9.61 -12.61 -9.97
CA ASP A 40 -8.92 -12.08 -11.16
C ASP A 40 -7.90 -11.00 -10.74
N PRO A 41 -6.58 -11.24 -10.87
CA PRO A 41 -5.56 -10.28 -10.46
C PRO A 41 -5.57 -8.97 -11.28
N ASP A 42 -6.09 -9.03 -12.51
CA ASP A 42 -6.18 -7.88 -13.43
C ASP A 42 -7.36 -6.94 -13.11
N THR A 43 -8.46 -7.47 -12.58
CA THR A 43 -9.67 -6.69 -12.27
C THR A 43 -9.87 -6.45 -10.78
N ALA A 44 -9.13 -7.14 -9.91
CA ALA A 44 -9.26 -6.99 -8.47
C ALA A 44 -8.76 -5.64 -7.94
N ASP A 45 -9.54 -5.09 -7.02
CA ASP A 45 -9.30 -3.86 -6.27
C ASP A 45 -8.21 -4.04 -5.19
N LEU A 46 -6.96 -4.11 -5.64
CA LEU A 46 -5.80 -4.35 -4.80
C LEU A 46 -5.23 -3.02 -4.25
N ALA A 47 -4.92 -3.00 -2.96
CA ALA A 47 -4.26 -1.85 -2.34
C ALA A 47 -2.79 -1.68 -2.75
N LEU A 48 -2.18 -2.74 -3.23
CA LEU A 48 -0.79 -2.72 -3.64
C LEU A 48 -0.60 -3.63 -4.85
N ARG A 49 0.13 -3.15 -5.86
CA ARG A 49 0.49 -3.89 -7.07
C ARG A 49 1.98 -3.73 -7.32
N VAL A 50 2.59 -4.66 -8.05
CA VAL A 50 4.00 -4.54 -8.46
C VAL A 50 4.02 -4.47 -9.97
N ILE A 51 4.34 -3.29 -10.51
CA ILE A 51 4.36 -3.02 -11.95
C ILE A 51 5.74 -2.47 -12.28
N ASP A 52 6.37 -3.01 -13.33
CA ASP A 52 7.69 -2.57 -13.80
C ASP A 52 8.77 -2.57 -12.71
N GLY A 53 8.75 -3.59 -11.84
CA GLY A 53 9.70 -3.70 -10.73
C GLY A 53 9.51 -2.65 -9.62
N LYS A 54 8.36 -1.97 -9.56
CA LYS A 54 8.03 -1.01 -8.50
C LYS A 54 6.69 -1.34 -7.85
N ALA A 55 6.59 -1.09 -6.55
CA ALA A 55 5.36 -1.20 -5.79
C ALA A 55 4.49 0.05 -6.02
N VAL A 56 3.34 -0.15 -6.63
CA VAL A 56 2.30 0.85 -6.82
C VAL A 56 1.27 0.67 -5.70
N ILE A 57 1.11 1.69 -4.85
CA ILE A 57 0.13 1.69 -3.77
C ILE A 57 -1.11 2.44 -4.25
N ASP A 58 -2.25 1.79 -4.12
CA ASP A 58 -3.54 2.38 -4.44
C ASP A 58 -4.16 2.95 -3.16
N ASP A 59 -4.24 4.28 -3.07
CA ASP A 59 -4.67 4.96 -1.84
C ASP A 59 -6.18 4.80 -1.58
N GLU A 60 -6.97 4.40 -2.60
CA GLU A 60 -8.40 4.12 -2.43
C GLU A 60 -8.63 2.86 -1.60
N PHE A 61 -7.82 1.82 -1.82
CA PHE A 61 -7.91 0.55 -1.09
C PHE A 61 -6.94 0.46 0.09
N CYS A 62 -5.89 1.27 0.13
CA CYS A 62 -4.90 1.25 1.19
C CYS A 62 -5.47 1.77 2.51
N VAL A 63 -5.63 0.86 3.48
CA VAL A 63 -6.03 1.19 4.85
C VAL A 63 -4.92 1.87 5.67
N ARG A 64 -3.78 2.19 5.05
CA ARG A 64 -2.62 2.88 5.65
C ARG A 64 -2.15 2.23 6.95
N CYS A 65 -2.17 0.89 7.01
CA CYS A 65 -1.77 0.12 8.19
C CYS A 65 -0.25 0.16 8.48
N GLY A 66 0.57 0.46 7.47
CA GLY A 66 2.03 0.51 7.59
C GLY A 66 2.74 -0.85 7.59
N ALA A 67 2.04 -1.96 7.33
CA ALA A 67 2.65 -3.30 7.28
C ALA A 67 3.75 -3.40 6.20
N CYS A 68 3.50 -2.83 5.03
CA CYS A 68 4.45 -2.83 3.91
C CYS A 68 5.74 -2.06 4.20
N SER A 69 5.66 -0.97 4.99
CA SER A 69 6.84 -0.19 5.42
C SER A 69 7.72 -1.01 6.37
N LYS A 70 7.10 -1.73 7.32
CA LYS A 70 7.83 -2.53 8.32
C LYS A 70 8.54 -3.76 7.74
N ILE A 71 7.97 -4.37 6.69
CA ILE A 71 8.55 -5.58 6.09
C ILE A 71 9.55 -5.28 4.98
N CYS A 72 9.62 -4.03 4.50
CA CYS A 72 10.42 -3.70 3.34
C CYS A 72 11.92 -3.81 3.67
N PRO A 73 12.68 -4.72 3.03
CA PRO A 73 14.09 -4.92 3.36
C PRO A 73 14.98 -3.75 2.95
N VAL A 74 14.53 -2.95 1.99
CA VAL A 74 15.22 -1.76 1.47
C VAL A 74 14.63 -0.46 2.01
N GLU A 75 13.67 -0.57 2.95
CA GLU A 75 12.98 0.56 3.58
C GLU A 75 12.47 1.58 2.55
N SER A 76 11.97 1.10 1.40
CA SER A 76 11.51 1.96 0.31
C SER A 76 10.12 2.53 0.56
N LEU A 77 9.35 1.98 1.50
CA LEU A 77 7.98 2.38 1.80
C LEU A 77 7.92 3.07 3.16
N THR A 78 7.34 4.27 3.20
CA THR A 78 7.22 5.06 4.44
C THR A 78 5.82 5.62 4.60
N VAL A 79 5.28 5.54 5.82
CA VAL A 79 4.01 6.18 6.16
C VAL A 79 4.28 7.64 6.48
N VAL A 80 3.72 8.56 5.69
CA VAL A 80 3.85 10.00 5.93
C VAL A 80 2.48 10.62 6.17
N GLU A 81 2.50 11.75 6.86
CA GLU A 81 1.31 12.56 7.05
C GLU A 81 1.21 13.56 5.89
N VAL A 82 0.14 13.46 5.10
CA VAL A 82 -0.16 14.37 4.00
C VAL A 82 -1.04 15.49 4.49
N GLU A 83 -0.45 16.53 5.06
CA GLU A 83 -0.96 17.87 4.76
C GLU A 83 -0.53 18.20 3.34
N SER A 84 -1.47 18.72 2.54
CA SER A 84 -1.31 19.02 1.13
C SER A 84 -0.12 19.97 0.88
N ALA A 85 1.09 19.45 0.77
CA ALA A 85 2.24 20.17 0.23
C ALA A 85 2.42 19.75 -1.23
N SER A 86 1.53 20.28 -2.08
CA SER A 86 1.92 20.60 -3.45
C SER A 86 2.52 22.02 -3.36
N ALA A 87 3.84 22.11 -3.38
CA ALA A 87 4.52 23.33 -3.79
C ALA A 87 4.70 23.28 -5.31
#